data_AF-A0A1X1RN98-F1
#
_entry.id   AF-A0A1X1RN98-F1
#
_cell.length_a   1.000
_cell.length_b   1.000
_cell.length_c   1.000
_cell.angle_alpha   90.00
_cell.angle_beta   90.00
_cell.angle_gamma   90.00
#
_symmetry.space_group_name_H-M   'P 1'
#
loop_
_entity.id
_entity.type
_entity.pdbx_description
1 polymer ?
#
loop_
_entity_poly.entity_id
_entity_poly.type
_entity_poly.pdbx_seq_one_letter_code
_entity_poly.pdbx_strand_id
1 'polypeptide(L)'
;MGSPADAEFLEIDERNELHITKHGITAAELEQVFENYPVWAPNRRGRTATYLMVGRTFGGRPVIAAVFYDEMRRVVRPISVRECTQAEINKWL
;
A
#
# COMPACT_ATOMS: atom_id res chain seq x y z
N MET A 1 -18.84 5.90 5.03
CA MET A 1 -17.50 5.94 4.42
C MET A 1 -16.83 4.65 4.78
N GLY A 2 -16.45 3.88 3.78
CA GLY A 2 -15.72 2.62 3.97
C GLY A 2 -14.26 2.89 4.34
N SER A 3 -13.64 1.92 5.00
CA SER A 3 -12.21 1.95 5.31
C SER A 3 -11.45 1.09 4.31
N PRO A 4 -10.23 1.46 3.86
CA PRO A 4 -9.37 0.54 3.12
C PRO A 4 -9.04 -0.75 3.90
N ALA A 5 -9.20 -0.74 5.23
CA ALA A 5 -9.11 -1.95 6.06
C ALA A 5 -10.23 -2.97 5.76
N ASP A 6 -11.33 -2.54 5.16
CA ASP A 6 -12.46 -3.40 4.76
C ASP A 6 -12.27 -4.01 3.36
N ALA A 7 -11.13 -3.75 2.70
CA ALA A 7 -10.84 -4.28 1.38
C ALA A 7 -10.64 -5.79 1.42
N GLU A 8 -11.16 -6.49 0.41
CA GLU A 8 -11.07 -7.93 0.29
C GLU A 8 -9.85 -8.38 -0.51
N PHE A 9 -9.34 -7.52 -1.40
CA PHE A 9 -8.17 -7.83 -2.22
C PHE A 9 -7.42 -6.57 -2.66
N LEU A 10 -6.13 -6.78 -2.94
CA LEU A 10 -5.23 -5.82 -3.58
C LEU A 10 -5.26 -6.07 -5.10
N GLU A 11 -5.69 -5.09 -5.88
CA GLU A 11 -5.72 -5.18 -7.33
C GLU A 11 -4.48 -4.50 -7.91
N ILE A 12 -3.58 -5.32 -8.47
CA ILE A 12 -2.39 -4.88 -9.18
C ILE A 12 -2.57 -5.26 -10.65
N ASP A 13 -2.70 -4.27 -11.52
CA ASP A 13 -2.65 -4.48 -12.97
C ASP A 13 -1.22 -4.41 -13.50
N GLU A 14 -0.99 -4.83 -14.75
CA GLU A 14 0.35 -4.83 -15.38
C GLU A 14 1.00 -3.43 -15.35
N ARG A 15 0.20 -2.36 -15.47
CA ARG A 15 0.72 -0.99 -15.43
C ARG A 15 1.18 -0.63 -14.02
N ASN A 16 0.42 -1.02 -13.00
CA ASN A 16 0.78 -0.84 -11.60
C ASN A 16 2.04 -1.63 -11.27
N GLU A 17 2.12 -2.89 -11.69
CA GLU A 17 3.26 -3.77 -11.44
C GLU A 17 4.55 -3.22 -12.05
N LEU A 18 4.51 -2.78 -13.31
CA LEU A 18 5.67 -2.17 -13.98
C LEU A 18 6.13 -0.88 -13.28
N HIS A 19 5.20 -0.11 -12.72
CA HIS A 19 5.55 1.08 -11.96
C HIS A 19 6.15 0.73 -10.59
N ILE A 20 5.56 -0.23 -9.88
CA ILE A 20 6.01 -0.73 -8.57
C ILE A 20 7.43 -1.30 -8.66
N THR A 21 7.68 -2.12 -9.67
CA THR A 21 8.98 -2.77 -9.87
C THR A 21 10.13 -1.77 -10.09
N LYS A 22 9.85 -0.60 -10.68
CA LYS A 22 10.85 0.48 -10.82
C LYS A 22 11.32 1.05 -9.48
N HIS A 23 10.54 0.86 -8.42
CA HIS A 23 10.89 1.26 -7.05
C HIS A 23 11.56 0.12 -6.27
N GLY A 24 11.91 -0.99 -6.92
CA GLY A 24 12.60 -2.12 -6.28
C GLY A 24 11.72 -2.87 -5.27
N ILE A 25 10.39 -2.79 -5.45
CA ILE A 25 9.39 -3.54 -4.69
C ILE A 25 8.61 -4.36 -5.72
N THR A 26 8.32 -5.62 -5.41
CA THR A 26 7.55 -6.52 -6.27
C THR A 26 6.06 -6.47 -5.93
N ALA A 27 5.20 -6.92 -6.86
CA ALA A 27 3.78 -7.11 -6.59
C ALA A 27 3.56 -8.05 -5.39
N ALA A 28 4.31 -9.16 -5.33
CA ALA A 28 4.26 -10.11 -4.23
C ALA A 28 4.65 -9.50 -2.87
N GLU A 29 5.68 -8.65 -2.81
CA GLU A 29 6.02 -7.94 -1.56
C GLU A 29 4.89 -7.02 -1.10
N LEU A 30 4.18 -6.41 -2.05
CA LEU A 30 3.07 -5.52 -1.73
C LEU A 30 1.83 -6.29 -1.27
N GLU A 31 1.55 -7.46 -1.87
CA GLU A 31 0.54 -8.41 -1.41
C GLU A 31 0.85 -8.89 0.01
N GLN A 32 2.11 -9.26 0.30
CA GLN A 32 2.52 -9.62 1.66
C GLN A 32 2.23 -8.49 2.66
N VAL A 33 2.50 -7.24 2.29
CA VAL A 33 2.18 -6.09 3.14
C VAL A 33 0.68 -5.97 3.38
N PHE A 34 -0.15 -6.21 2.36
CA PHE A 34 -1.61 -6.19 2.46
C PHE A 34 -2.14 -7.31 3.37
N GLU A 35 -1.62 -8.53 3.22
CA GLU A 35 -1.99 -9.70 4.02
C GLU A 35 -1.49 -9.61 5.47
N ASN A 36 -0.39 -8.90 5.71
CA ASN A 36 0.25 -8.76 7.02
C ASN A 36 -0.32 -7.59 7.85
N TYR A 37 -1.65 -7.40 7.81
CA TYR A 37 -2.40 -6.40 8.59
C TYR A 37 -1.72 -5.02 8.65
N PRO A 38 -1.61 -4.32 7.51
CA PRO A 38 -0.91 -3.05 7.43
C PRO A 38 -1.64 -1.96 8.22
N VAL A 39 -0.88 -0.94 8.61
CA VAL A 39 -1.42 0.32 9.11
C VAL A 39 -1.96 1.14 7.95
N TRP A 40 -3.22 1.56 8.08
CA TRP A 40 -3.89 2.45 7.13
C TRP A 40 -3.87 3.89 7.64
N ALA A 41 -3.42 4.83 6.81
CA ALA A 41 -3.40 6.24 7.16
C ALA A 41 -3.93 7.13 6.01
N PRO A 42 -4.59 8.26 6.30
CA PRO A 42 -4.98 9.20 5.25
C PRO A 42 -3.76 9.80 4.54
N ASN A 43 -3.78 9.79 3.21
CA ASN A 43 -2.75 10.46 2.43
C ASN A 43 -3.10 11.94 2.23
N ARG A 44 -2.59 12.79 3.13
CA ARG A 44 -2.85 14.24 3.11
C ARG A 44 -2.36 14.98 1.85
N ARG A 45 -1.51 14.34 1.04
CA ARG A 45 -0.97 14.90 -0.21
C ARG A 45 -1.63 14.34 -1.47
N GLY A 46 -2.47 13.30 -1.34
CA GLY A 46 -2.99 12.56 -2.47
C GLY A 46 -4.32 13.09 -2.98
N ARG A 47 -4.35 13.57 -4.23
CA ARG A 47 -5.61 13.77 -4.95
C ARG A 47 -6.22 12.42 -5.38
N THR A 48 -5.39 11.52 -5.90
CA THR A 48 -5.84 10.22 -6.44
C THR A 48 -5.57 9.06 -5.47
N ALA A 49 -4.42 9.04 -4.78
CA ALA A 49 -4.14 8.04 -3.74
C ALA A 49 -4.61 8.58 -2.39
N THR A 50 -5.82 8.26 -1.97
CA THR A 50 -6.45 8.81 -0.75
C THR A 50 -5.90 8.22 0.54
N TYR A 51 -5.26 7.05 0.49
CA TYR A 51 -4.74 6.35 1.65
C TYR A 51 -3.26 5.94 1.48
N LEU A 52 -2.62 5.65 2.62
CA LEU A 52 -1.31 5.04 2.73
C LEU A 52 -1.51 3.66 3.37
N MET A 53 -0.96 2.63 2.73
CA MET A 53 -0.78 1.30 3.27
C MET A 53 0.66 1.20 3.77
N VAL A 54 0.85 0.99 5.08
CA VAL A 54 2.19 0.94 5.69
C VAL A 54 2.34 -0.38 6.42
N GLY A 55 3.37 -1.16 6.10
CA GLY A 55 3.55 -2.46 6.73
C GLY A 55 4.94 -3.02 6.50
N ARG A 56 5.11 -4.29 6.87
CA ARG A 56 6.33 -5.05 6.59
C ARG A 56 5.99 -6.21 5.67
N THR A 57 6.88 -6.48 4.71
CA THR A 57 6.89 -7.76 4.00
C THR A 57 7.16 -8.91 4.99
N PHE A 58 6.98 -10.16 4.58
CA PHE A 58 7.31 -11.30 5.46
C PHE A 58 8.81 -11.40 5.77
N GLY A 59 9.67 -10.84 4.91
CA GLY A 59 11.10 -10.67 5.17
C GLY A 59 11.44 -9.52 6.13
N GLY A 60 10.44 -8.79 6.64
CA GLY A 60 10.61 -7.69 7.59
C GLY A 60 10.91 -6.33 6.96
N ARG A 61 10.98 -6.24 5.63
CA ARG A 61 11.27 -5.00 4.91
C ARG A 61 10.10 -4.02 5.05
N PRO A 62 10.32 -2.78 5.55
CA PRO A 62 9.24 -1.84 5.78
C PRO A 62 8.87 -1.10 4.49
N VAL A 63 7.62 -1.23 4.06
CA VAL A 63 7.13 -0.69 2.79
C VAL A 63 5.94 0.25 3.06
N ILE A 64 5.88 1.32 2.27
CA ILE A 64 4.73 2.21 2.20
C ILE A 64 4.23 2.31 0.77
N ALA A 65 2.92 2.15 0.61
CA ALA A 65 2.22 2.33 -0.66
C ALA A 65 1.16 3.42 -0.55
N ALA A 66 1.16 4.34 -1.50
CA ALA A 66 0.04 5.24 -1.69
C ALA A 66 -1.00 4.52 -2.54
N VAL A 67 -2.22 4.44 -2.03
CA VAL A 67 -3.28 3.64 -2.63
C VAL A 67 -4.57 4.43 -2.81
N PHE A 68 -5.39 3.97 -3.74
CA PHE A 68 -6.79 4.30 -3.85
C PHE A 68 -7.64 3.15 -3.29
N TYR A 69 -8.74 3.48 -2.61
CA TYR A 69 -9.71 2.49 -2.15
C TYR A 69 -11.02 2.65 -2.92
N ASP A 70 -11.42 1.59 -3.62
CA ASP A 70 -12.72 1.49 -4.27
C ASP A 70 -13.71 0.88 -3.27
N GLU A 71 -14.54 1.74 -2.65
CA GLU A 71 -15.54 1.29 -1.65
C GLU A 71 -16.59 0.35 -2.26
N MET A 72 -16.95 0.52 -3.53
CA MET A 72 -18.00 -0.28 -4.17
C MET A 72 -17.53 -1.72 -4.44
N ARG A 73 -16.28 -1.86 -4.87
CA ARG A 73 -15.67 -3.17 -5.15
C ARG A 73 -14.96 -3.78 -3.94
N ARG A 74 -14.75 -2.97 -2.87
CA ARG A 74 -13.92 -3.30 -1.70
C ARG A 74 -12.49 -3.68 -2.08
N VAL A 75 -11.88 -2.86 -2.92
CA VAL A 75 -10.55 -3.13 -3.51
C VAL A 75 -9.58 -2.01 -3.20
N VAL A 76 -8.35 -2.37 -2.88
CA VAL A 76 -7.23 -1.43 -2.81
C VAL A 76 -6.43 -1.49 -4.10
N ARG A 77 -6.12 -0.32 -4.67
CA ARG A 77 -5.30 -0.19 -5.87
C ARG A 77 -4.05 0.63 -5.55
N PRO A 78 -2.84 0.08 -5.71
CA PRO A 78 -1.63 0.85 -5.49
C PRO A 78 -1.36 1.81 -6.63
N ILE A 79 -0.95 3.03 -6.28
CA ILE A 79 -0.57 4.08 -7.24
C ILE A 79 0.94 4.23 -7.28
N SER A 80 1.58 4.25 -6.12
CA SER A 80 3.05 4.38 -5.98
C SER A 80 3.52 3.68 -4.73
N VAL A 81 4.74 3.15 -4.74
CA VAL A 81 5.33 2.44 -3.61
C VAL A 81 6.76 2.90 -3.37
N ARG A 82 7.21 2.76 -2.13
CA ARG A 82 8.62 2.91 -1.76
C ARG A 82 8.89 2.27 -0.41
N GLU A 83 10.17 2.17 -0.09
CA GLU A 83 10.61 1.81 1.25
C GLU A 83 10.26 2.92 2.25
N CYS A 84 9.94 2.52 3.49
CA CYS A 84 9.72 3.45 4.58
C CYS A 84 11.02 4.17 4.95
N THR A 85 10.92 5.45 5.29
CA THR A 85 12.00 6.16 5.96
C THR A 85 12.03 5.80 7.46
N GLN A 86 13.16 6.04 8.14
CA GLN A 86 13.26 5.78 9.59
C GLN A 86 12.19 6.50 10.42
N ALA A 87 11.84 7.73 10.02
CA ALA A 87 10.79 8.50 10.70
C ALA A 87 9.39 7.86 10.55
N GLU A 88 9.13 7.23 9.41
CA GLU A 88 7.85 6.55 9.14
C GLU A 88 7.78 5.20 9.84
N ILE A 89 8.90 4.48 9.91
CA ILE A 89 9.02 3.28 10.74
C ILE A 89 8.64 3.65 12.17
N ASN A 90 9.35 4.59 12.80
CA ASN A 90 9.09 4.97 14.19
C ASN A 90 7.65 5.48 14.46
N LYS A 91 6.96 5.96 13.42
CA LYS A 91 5.60 6.49 13.52
C LYS A 91 4.52 5.40 13.39
N TRP A 92 4.78 4.35 12.61
CA TRP A 92 3.76 3.40 12.19
C TRP A 92 4.10 1.92 12.40
N LEU A 93 5.37 1.54 12.58
CA LEU A 93 5.87 0.15 12.65
C LEU A 93 6.75 -0.09 13.87
#